data_AF-A0A9X7GYC1-F1
#
_entry.id   AF-A0A9X7GYC1-F1
#
_cell.length_a   1.000
_cell.length_b   1.000
_cell.length_c   1.000
_cell.angle_alpha   90.00
_cell.angle_beta   90.00
_cell.angle_gamma   90.00
#
_symmetry.space_group_name_H-M   'P 1'
#
loop_
_entity.id
_entity.type
_entity.pdbx_description
1 polymer ?
#
loop_
_entity_poly.entity_id
_entity_poly.type
_entity_poly.pdbx_seq_one_letter_code
_entity_poly.pdbx_strand_id
1 'polypeptide(L)' 'MQFQAQVWKYMPIEQKQQILKQQVIEKRNYVVNEQWKALRRRDQRTFQQCAKICRVLDDVLARS' A
#
# COMPACT_ATOMS: atom_id res chain seq x y z
N MET A 1 12.12 -5.18 0.94
CA MET A 1 13.09 -5.81 0.02
C MET A 1 13.92 -4.70 -0.65
N GLN A 2 15.25 -4.75 -0.56
CA GLN A 2 16.11 -3.91 -1.39
C GLN A 2 16.36 -4.64 -2.71
N PHE A 3 15.78 -4.18 -3.81
CA PHE A 3 16.13 -4.68 -5.13
C PHE A 3 17.45 -4.06 -5.56
N GLN A 4 18.40 -4.88 -6.01
CA GLN A 4 19.51 -4.36 -6.80
C GLN A 4 18.94 -3.79 -8.09
N ALA A 5 19.23 -2.52 -8.39
CA ALA A 5 18.65 -1.81 -9.53
C ALA A 5 18.86 -2.54 -10.88
N GLN A 6 19.94 -3.32 -10.99
CA GLN A 6 20.22 -4.18 -12.14
C GLN A 6 19.18 -5.29 -12.30
N VAL A 7 18.81 -5.99 -11.22
CA VAL A 7 17.78 -7.04 -11.24
C VAL A 7 16.42 -6.47 -11.62
N TRP A 8 16.09 -5.27 -11.12
CA TRP A 8 14.86 -4.59 -11.52
C TRP A 8 14.83 -4.25 -13.01
N LYS A 9 15.95 -3.78 -13.59
CA LYS A 9 15.98 -3.39 -15.01
C LYS A 9 15.60 -4.54 -15.94
N TYR A 10 16.14 -5.74 -15.71
CA TYR A 10 15.93 -6.91 -16.56
C TYR A 10 14.70 -7.76 -16.22
N MET A 11 14.01 -7.45 -15.13
CA MET A 11 12.84 -8.22 -14.70
C MET A 11 11.65 -8.03 -15.67
N PRO A 12 10.92 -9.12 -16.02
CA PRO A 12 9.70 -9.06 -16.82
C PRO A 12 8.67 -8.10 -16.24
N ILE A 13 7.88 -7.47 -17.11
CA ILE A 13 6.85 -6.49 -16.73
C ILE A 13 5.81 -7.12 -15.79
N GLU A 14 5.39 -8.36 -16.07
CA GLU A 14 4.42 -9.09 -15.24
C GLU A 14 4.93 -9.29 -13.80
N GLN A 15 6.20 -9.64 -13.65
CA GLN A 15 6.82 -9.83 -12.34
C GLN A 15 6.97 -8.50 -11.59
N LYS A 16 7.30 -7.42 -12.30
CA LYS A 16 7.31 -6.05 -11.72
C LYS A 16 5.91 -5.64 -11.24
N GLN A 17 4.88 -5.91 -12.05
CA GLN A 17 3.49 -5.62 -11.69
C GLN A 17 3.07 -6.40 -10.45
N GLN A 18 3.38 -7.69 -10.36
CA GLN A 18 3.12 -8.50 -9.15
C GLN A 18 3.80 -7.92 -7.91
N ILE A 19 5.08 -7.53 -8.01
CA ILE A 19 5.80 -6.93 -6.88
C ILE A 19 5.17 -5.61 -6.45
N LEU A 20 4.83 -4.73 -7.41
CA LEU A 20 4.18 -3.46 -7.10
C LEU A 20 2.80 -3.68 -6.46
N LYS A 21 2.01 -4.63 -6.97
CA LYS A 21 0.71 -5.01 -6.40
C LYS A 21 0.87 -5.50 -4.96
N GLN A 22 1.85 -6.35 -4.71
CA GLN A 22 2.16 -6.85 -3.37
C GLN A 22 2.56 -5.70 -2.41
N GLN A 23 3.38 -4.75 -2.86
CA GLN A 23 3.75 -3.59 -2.05
C GLN A 23 2.55 -2.69 -1.73
N VAL A 24 1.63 -2.51 -2.68
CA VAL A 24 0.39 -1.74 -2.45
C VAL A 24 -0.48 -2.45 -1.41
N ILE A 25 -0.62 -3.77 -1.49
CA ILE A 25 -1.36 -4.58 -0.50
C ILE A 25 -0.73 -4.48 0.89
N GLU A 26 0.59 -4.65 1.01
CA GLU A 26 1.31 -4.53 2.29
C GLU A 26 1.12 -3.14 2.91
N LYS A 27 1.26 -2.09 2.11
CA LYS A 27 1.06 -0.71 2.55
C LYS A 27 -0.38 -0.46 2.98
N ARG A 28 -1.36 -1.01 2.25
CA ARG A 28 -2.77 -0.94 2.62
C ARG A 28 -3.02 -1.59 3.97
N ASN A 29 -2.52 -2.81 4.19
CA ASN A 29 -2.68 -3.53 5.45
C ASN A 29 -2.08 -2.75 6.62
N TYR A 30 -0.92 -2.14 6.42
CA TYR A 30 -0.30 -1.25 7.41
C TYR A 30 -1.20 -0.05 7.73
N VAL A 31 -1.71 0.66 6.71
CA VAL A 31 -2.56 1.85 6.91
C VAL A 31 -3.89 1.49 7.59
N VAL A 32 -4.49 0.34 7.25
CA VAL A 32 -5.69 -0.18 7.92
C VAL A 32 -5.41 -0.43 9.40
N ASN A 33 -4.25 -1.00 9.75
CA ASN A 33 -3.86 -1.20 11.14
C ASN A 33 -3.70 0.14 11.89
N GLU A 34 -3.07 1.15 11.28
CA GLU A 34 -2.99 2.49 11.88
C GLU A 34 -4.35 3.17 12.00
N GLN A 35 -5.24 2.95 11.03
CA GLN A 35 -6.63 3.41 11.11
C GLN A 35 -7.36 2.83 12.33
N TRP A 36 -7.20 1.52 12.58
CA TRP A 36 -7.77 0.86 13.76
C TRP A 36 -7.19 1.40 15.07
N LYS A 37 -5.87 1.63 15.12
CA LYS A 37 -5.22 2.26 16.30
C LYS A 37 -5.75 3.67 16.53
N ALA A 38 -5.92 4.46 15.48
CA ALA A 38 -6.47 5.82 15.55
C ALA A 38 -7.91 5.80 16.07
N LEU A 39 -8.75 4.88 15.58
CA LEU A 39 -10.11 4.69 16.06
C LEU A 39 -10.13 4.36 17.56
N ARG A 40 -9.27 3.42 18.01
CA ARG A 40 -9.13 3.05 19.43
C ARG A 40 -8.72 4.24 20.30
N ARG A 41 -7.88 5.13 19.78
CA ARG A 41 -7.42 6.36 20.45
C ARG A 41 -8.40 7.53 20.33
N ARG A 42 -9.50 7.38 19.59
CA ARG A 42 -10.42 8.46 19.20
C ARG A 42 -9.73 9.62 18.47
N ASP A 43 -8.61 9.33 17.79
CA ASP A 43 -7.92 10.29 16.94
C ASP A 43 -8.61 10.36 15.58
N GLN A 44 -9.59 11.25 15.49
CA GLN A 44 -10.42 11.41 14.29
C GLN A 44 -9.62 11.91 13.09
N ARG A 45 -8.59 12.76 13.30
CA ARG A 45 -7.77 13.30 12.22
C ARG A 45 -6.96 12.19 11.55
N THR A 46 -6.25 11.39 12.35
CA THR A 46 -5.45 10.28 11.82
C THR A 46 -6.36 9.22 11.18
N PHE A 47 -7.51 8.92 11.78
CA PHE A 47 -8.47 7.99 11.20
C PHE A 47 -8.92 8.43 9.79
N GLN A 48 -9.29 9.71 9.62
CA GLN A 48 -9.71 10.24 8.32
C GLN A 48 -8.58 10.26 7.30
N GLN A 49 -7.35 10.56 7.72
CA GLN A 49 -6.18 10.50 6.84
C GLN A 49 -5.91 9.08 6.35
N CYS A 50 -5.93 8.09 7.25
CA CYS A 50 -5.80 6.68 6.89
C CYS A 50 -6.92 6.25 5.94
N ALA A 51 -8.18 6.64 6.20
CA ALA A 51 -9.31 6.31 5.32
C ALA A 51 -9.12 6.83 3.88
N LYS A 52 -8.61 8.07 3.73
CA LYS A 52 -8.30 8.65 2.41
C LYS A 52 -7.19 7.87 1.70
N ILE A 53 -6.13 7.50 2.43
CA ILE A 53 -5.02 6.72 1.86
C ILE A 53 -5.50 5.33 1.44
N CYS A 54 -6.31 4.64 2.26
CA CYS A 54 -6.90 3.35 1.89
C CYS A 54 -7.67 3.42 0.58
N ARG A 55 -8.51 4.46 0.37
CA ARG A 55 -9.24 4.65 -0.90
C ARG A 55 -8.32 4.77 -2.10
N VAL A 56 -7.25 5.57 -1.99
CA VAL A 56 -6.27 5.72 -3.08
C VAL A 56 -5.59 4.40 -3.41
N LEU A 57 -5.22 3.61 -2.38
CA LEU A 57 -4.59 2.29 -2.60
C LEU A 57 -5.57 1.29 -3.21
N ASP A 58 -6.85 1.32 -2.81
CA ASP A 58 -7.91 0.49 -3.39
C ASP A 58 -8.13 0.82 -4.88
N ASP A 59 -8.14 2.10 -5.25
CA ASP A 59 -8.25 2.54 -6.64
C ASP A 59 -7.07 2.07 -7.49
N VAL A 60 -5.85 2.08 -6.93
CA VAL A 60 -4.64 1.56 -7.59
C VAL A 60 -4.76 0.06 -7.82
N LEU A 61 -5.23 -0.70 -6.81
CA LEU A 61 -5.40 -2.16 -6.93
C LEU A 61 -6.51 -2.54 -7.90
N ALA A 62 -7.59 -1.77 -7.97
CA ALA A 62 -8.69 -2.01 -8.90
C ALA A 62 -8.29 -1.82 -10.37
N ARG A 63 -7.25 -1.01 -10.62
CA ARG A 63 -6.73 -0.72 -11.98
C ARG A 63 -5.53 -1.60 -12.37
N SER A 64 -5.05 -2.48 -11.47
CA SER A 64 -3.83 -3.29 -11.63
C SER A 64 -4.06 -4.76 -11.92
#